data_AF-A0A0Q3M3W9-F1
#
_entry.id   AF-A0A0Q3M3W9-F1
#
_cell.length_a   1.000
_cell.length_b   1.000
_cell.length_c   1.000
_cell.angle_alpha   90.00
_cell.angle_beta   90.00
_cell.angle_gamma   90.00
#
_symmetry.space_group_name_H-M   'P 1'
#
loop_
_entity.id
_entity.type
_entity.pdbx_description
1 polymer ?
#
loop_
_entity_poly.entity_id
_entity_poly.type
_entity_poly.pdbx_seq_one_letter_code
_entity_poly.pdbx_strand_id
1 'polypeptide(L)'
;MPGTLRQGFHDLNIIDPVARFHLGNGARLERINVGGNLSARGLRESHGVMVNYRYDLDDIETNHEAFATRNTVVASASVRKLMRPAGN
;
A
#
# COMPACT_ATOMS: atom_id res chain seq x y z
N MET A 1 -7.73 -38.40 -4.65
CA MET A 1 -7.66 -37.01 -5.17
C MET A 1 -9.07 -36.58 -5.58
N PRO A 2 -9.47 -35.30 -5.49
CA PRO A 2 -8.86 -34.19 -4.75
C PRO A 2 -9.89 -33.29 -4.03
N GLY A 3 -9.38 -32.39 -3.17
CA GLY A 3 -10.18 -31.32 -2.59
C GLY A 3 -9.39 -30.44 -1.62
N THR A 4 -8.11 -30.17 -1.93
CA THR A 4 -7.29 -29.24 -1.16
C THR A 4 -7.88 -27.84 -1.30
N LEU A 5 -8.59 -27.38 -0.26
CA LEU A 5 -8.93 -25.99 -0.09
C LEU A 5 -7.60 -25.22 0.05
N ARG A 6 -7.19 -24.57 -1.02
CA ARG A 6 -6.18 -23.53 -1.00
C ARG A 6 -6.63 -22.48 0.02
N GLN A 7 -6.01 -22.43 1.19
CA GLN A 7 -6.08 -21.27 2.06
C GLN A 7 -5.48 -20.10 1.26
N GLY A 8 -6.36 -19.22 0.78
CA GLY A 8 -5.96 -17.96 0.16
C GLY A 8 -5.40 -17.02 1.23
N PHE A 9 -4.41 -16.23 0.84
CA PHE A 9 -3.97 -14.91 1.33
C PHE A 9 -4.74 -14.24 2.50
N HIS A 10 -4.82 -14.86 3.67
CA HIS A 10 -5.20 -14.25 4.94
C HIS A 10 -3.90 -14.27 5.77
N ASP A 11 -3.15 -13.18 6.00
CA ASP A 11 -3.54 -11.96 6.72
C ASP A 11 -2.66 -10.74 6.35
N LEU A 12 -2.94 -10.06 5.23
CA LEU A 12 -2.37 -8.72 4.96
C LEU A 12 -3.42 -7.69 5.40
N ASN A 13 -3.33 -7.18 6.64
CA ASN A 13 -4.29 -6.20 7.17
C ASN A 13 -4.11 -4.78 6.56
N ILE A 14 -3.93 -4.70 5.24
CA ILE A 14 -4.05 -3.46 4.47
C ILE A 14 -5.51 -3.33 4.08
N ILE A 15 -6.21 -2.41 4.74
CA ILE A 15 -7.66 -2.19 4.56
C ILE A 15 -7.99 -1.55 3.20
N ASP A 16 -7.05 -0.79 2.61
CA ASP A 16 -7.24 -0.14 1.31
C ASP A 16 -6.93 -1.12 0.16
N PRO A 17 -7.92 -1.48 -0.68
CA PRO A 17 -7.70 -2.43 -1.77
C PRO A 17 -6.75 -1.89 -2.85
N VAL A 18 -6.70 -0.57 -3.05
CA VAL A 18 -5.80 0.07 -4.03
C VAL A 18 -4.35 -0.02 -3.55
N ALA A 19 -4.08 0.24 -2.27
CA ALA A 19 -2.79 0.02 -1.64
C ALA A 19 -2.34 -1.43 -1.77
N ARG A 20 -3.22 -2.39 -1.47
CA ARG A 20 -2.90 -3.81 -1.58
C ARG A 20 -2.48 -4.19 -2.99
N PHE A 21 -3.16 -3.67 -4.01
CA PHE A 21 -2.81 -3.90 -5.41
C PHE A 21 -1.43 -3.34 -5.75
N HIS A 22 -1.17 -2.06 -5.45
CA HIS A 22 0.11 -1.43 -5.83
C HIS A 22 1.31 -2.00 -5.06
N LEU A 23 1.18 -2.15 -3.74
CA LEU A 23 2.22 -2.73 -2.89
C LEU A 23 2.46 -4.21 -3.23
N GLY A 24 1.38 -4.94 -3.50
CA GLY A 24 1.43 -6.31 -4.00
C GLY A 24 2.12 -6.45 -5.35
N ASN A 25 2.21 -5.38 -6.15
CA ASN A 25 2.95 -5.37 -7.41
C ASN A 25 4.37 -4.78 -7.26
N GLY A 26 4.86 -4.55 -6.04
CA GLY A 26 6.21 -4.06 -5.78
C GLY A 26 6.37 -2.53 -5.82
N ALA A 27 5.27 -1.78 -5.82
CA ALA A 27 5.37 -0.33 -5.71
C ALA A 27 5.77 0.13 -4.31
N ARG A 28 6.48 1.25 -4.25
CA ARG A 28 6.73 2.01 -3.02
C ARG A 28 5.63 3.05 -2.81
N LEU A 29 5.18 3.22 -1.57
CA LEU A 29 4.34 4.34 -1.15
C LEU A 29 5.17 5.64 -1.19
N GLU A 30 4.99 6.46 -2.22
CA GLU A 30 5.89 7.56 -2.53
C GLU A 30 5.45 8.87 -1.89
N ARG A 31 4.16 9.22 -2.00
CA ARG A 31 3.64 10.53 -1.56
C ARG A 31 2.17 10.46 -1.18
N ILE A 32 1.80 11.23 -0.16
CA ILE A 32 0.42 11.52 0.21
C ILE A 32 0.08 12.94 -0.27
N ASN A 33 -0.99 13.08 -1.04
CA ASN A 33 -1.46 14.33 -1.62
C ASN A 33 -2.79 14.73 -0.96
N VAL A 34 -2.70 15.61 0.03
CA VAL A 34 -3.89 16.23 0.63
C VAL A 34 -4.51 17.20 -0.38
N GLY A 35 -5.81 17.09 -0.62
CA GLY A 35 -6.50 17.88 -1.64
C GLY A 35 -6.20 17.45 -3.08
N GLY A 36 -5.69 16.23 -3.29
CA GLY A 36 -5.38 15.70 -4.61
C GLY A 36 -6.60 15.38 -5.48
N ASN A 37 -7.78 15.19 -4.89
CA ASN A 37 -9.04 15.00 -5.64
C ASN A 37 -10.24 15.66 -4.94
N LEU A 38 -10.53 16.91 -5.31
CA LEU A 38 -11.63 17.69 -4.71
C LEU A 38 -12.98 17.50 -5.40
N SER A 39 -13.11 16.50 -6.28
CA SER A 39 -14.42 16.14 -6.83
C SER A 39 -15.35 15.63 -5.72
N ALA A 40 -16.67 15.73 -5.92
CA ALA A 40 -17.64 15.21 -4.97
C ALA A 40 -17.42 13.71 -4.64
N ARG A 41 -16.92 12.92 -5.62
CA ARG A 41 -16.54 11.53 -5.40
C ARG A 41 -15.29 11.40 -4.53
N GLY A 42 -14.21 12.12 -4.86
CA GLY A 42 -12.96 12.08 -4.08
C GLY A 42 -13.14 12.52 -2.63
N LEU A 43 -14.01 13.51 -2.39
CA LEU A 43 -14.37 13.93 -1.04
C LEU A 43 -15.13 12.84 -0.28
N ARG A 44 -16.04 12.10 -0.93
CA ARG A 44 -16.77 10.97 -0.31
C ARG A 44 -15.90 9.75 -0.04
N GLU A 45 -14.98 9.43 -0.95
CA GLU A 45 -14.16 8.21 -0.87
C GLU A 45 -12.97 8.36 0.08
N SER A 46 -12.33 9.54 0.12
CA SER A 46 -11.07 9.73 0.86
C SER A 46 -10.87 11.14 1.42
N HIS A 47 -11.93 11.95 1.53
CA HIS A 47 -11.83 13.37 1.92
C HIS A 47 -10.85 14.17 1.02
N GLY A 48 -10.74 13.75 -0.25
CA GLY A 48 -9.88 14.36 -1.25
C GLY A 48 -8.40 14.02 -1.14
N VAL A 49 -8.03 13.05 -0.29
CA VAL A 49 -6.66 12.54 -0.21
C VAL A 49 -6.40 11.59 -1.38
N MET A 50 -5.27 11.79 -2.06
CA MET A 50 -4.74 10.91 -3.09
C MET A 50 -3.35 10.43 -2.70
N VAL A 51 -2.88 9.36 -3.33
CA VAL A 51 -1.57 8.77 -3.07
C VAL A 51 -0.84 8.54 -4.38
N ASN A 52 0.49 8.76 -4.40
CA ASN A 52 1.35 8.27 -5.46
C ASN A 52 2.05 6.99 -5.02
N TYR A 53 1.91 5.94 -5.81
CA TYR A 53 2.73 4.74 -5.76
C TYR A 53 3.79 4.84 -6.85
N ARG A 54 5.05 4.60 -6.49
CA ARG A 54 6.17 4.64 -7.43
C ARG A 54 6.68 3.23 -7.68
N TYR A 55 6.77 2.87 -8.96
CA TYR A 55 7.47 1.69 -9.42
C TYR A 55 8.89 2.10 -9.76
N ASP A 56 9.84 1.57 -9.01
CA ASP A 56 11.26 1.66 -9.34
C ASP A 56 11.69 0.28 -9.82
N LEU A 57 12.13 0.17 -11.08
CA LEU A 57 12.30 -1.13 -11.75
C LEU A 57 13.29 -2.02 -10.99
N ASP A 58 14.34 -1.42 -10.44
CA ASP A 58 15.38 -2.12 -9.68
C ASP A 58 14.86 -2.66 -8.33
N ASP A 59 13.76 -2.09 -7.80
CA ASP A 59 13.23 -2.43 -6.48
C ASP A 59 11.95 -3.29 -6.53
N ILE A 60 11.33 -3.49 -7.71
CA ILE A 60 10.00 -4.14 -7.82
C ILE A 60 9.97 -5.50 -7.12
N GLU A 61 10.91 -6.40 -7.44
CA GLU A 61 10.93 -7.75 -6.88
C GLU A 61 11.18 -7.72 -5.37
N THR A 62 12.14 -6.91 -4.93
CA THR A 62 12.47 -6.77 -3.50
C THR A 62 11.28 -6.23 -2.69
N ASN A 63 10.58 -5.23 -3.23
CA ASN A 63 9.41 -4.65 -2.58
C ASN A 63 8.22 -5.63 -2.57
N HIS A 64 8.02 -6.34 -3.68
CA HIS A 64 6.97 -7.36 -3.80
C HIS A 64 7.18 -8.45 -2.76
N GLU A 65 8.40 -9.01 -2.67
CA GLU A 65 8.73 -10.02 -1.68
C GLU A 65 8.57 -9.50 -0.25
N ALA A 66 9.03 -8.27 0.03
CA ALA A 66 8.87 -7.66 1.34
C ALA A 66 7.40 -7.54 1.76
N PHE A 67 6.52 -7.20 0.82
CA PHE A 67 5.10 -7.12 1.08
C PHE A 67 4.45 -8.50 1.21
N ALA A 68 4.71 -9.41 0.27
CA ALA A 68 4.08 -10.73 0.21
C ALA A 68 4.49 -11.64 1.39
N THR A 69 5.74 -11.55 1.84
CA THR A 69 6.29 -12.44 2.88
C THR A 69 6.28 -11.85 4.28
N ARG A 70 6.51 -10.53 4.40
CA ARG A 70 6.70 -9.85 5.69
C ARG A 70 5.64 -8.78 5.96
N ASN A 71 4.64 -8.63 5.09
CA ASN A 71 3.65 -7.55 5.16
C ASN A 71 4.28 -6.15 5.33
N THR A 72 5.49 -5.97 4.78
CA THR A 72 6.27 -4.75 4.95
C THR A 72 5.91 -3.75 3.87
N VAL A 73 5.40 -2.58 4.27
CA VAL A 73 5.14 -1.46 3.36
C VAL A 73 6.42 -0.65 3.16
N VAL A 74 6.96 -0.68 1.95
CA VAL A 74 8.06 0.20 1.56
C VAL A 74 7.48 1.59 1.28
N ALA A 75 7.94 2.59 2.04
CA ALA A 75 7.50 3.97 1.93
C ALA A 75 8.69 4.93 1.81
N SER A 76 8.51 6.03 1.08
CA SER A 76 9.52 7.08 0.95
C SER A 76 9.84 7.72 2.30
N ALA A 77 11.04 8.32 2.42
CA ALA A 77 11.43 9.02 3.64
C ALA A 77 10.43 10.12 4.02
N SER A 78 9.89 10.84 3.03
CA SER A 78 8.89 11.89 3.24
C SER A 78 7.60 11.35 3.83
N VAL A 79 7.12 10.18 3.37
CA VAL A 79 5.93 9.54 3.95
C VAL A 79 6.21 9.02 5.36
N ARG A 80 7.37 8.40 5.59
CA ARG A 80 7.75 7.90 6.92
C ARG A 80 7.79 9.01 7.97
N LYS A 81 8.19 10.23 7.60
CA LYS A 81 8.16 11.40 8.50
C LYS A 81 6.75 11.81 8.96
N LEU A 82 5.71 11.44 8.22
CA LEU A 82 4.31 11.71 8.59
C LEU A 82 3.77 10.69 9.60
N MET A 83 4.46 9.56 9.78
CA MET A 83 4.05 8.54 10.74
C MET A 83 4.38 9.02 12.14
N ARG A 84 3.41 8.93 13.06
CA ARG A 84 3.71 9.04 14.48
C ARG A 84 4.52 7.80 14.90
N PRO A 85 5.50 7.94 15.81
CA PRO A 85 6.05 6.78 16.48
C PRO A 85 4.91 5.98 17.11
N ALA A 86 4.94 4.65 17.01
CA ALA A 86 4.05 3.83 17.82
C ALA A 86 4.30 4.23 19.28
N GLY A 87 3.26 4.71 19.96
CA GLY A 87 3.35 5.06 21.37
C GLY A 87 3.83 3.84 22.15
N ASN A 88 4.83 4.06 23.01
CA ASN A 88 5.41 3.04 23.87
C ASN A 88 4.42 2.62 24.96
#